data_AF-A0AA97EYM3-F1
#
_entry.id   AF-A0AA97EYM3-F1
#
_cell.length_a   1.000
_cell.length_b   1.000
_cell.length_c   1.000
_cell.angle_alpha   90.00
_cell.angle_beta   90.00
_cell.angle_gamma   90.00
#
_symmetry.space_group_name_H-M   'P 1'
#
loop_
_entity.id
_entity.type
_entity.pdbx_description
1 polymer ?
#
loop_
_entity_poly.entity_id
_entity_poly.type
_entity_poly.pdbx_seq_one_letter_code
_entity_poly.pdbx_strand_id
1 'polypeptide(L)'
;MKNKLFIILFIIVGYLIYYLVIERRFNSDLLMKEQSSIIKLSSLTNFDWDTAELSTSNEDFEKITFYKNGIDVYREIIKLNFDDGYESQYLFESNNRKDVASNYKCFYTSSIRLKKIEKISEGKVTFYIYEPIGCEPIN
;
A
#
# COMPACT_ATOMS: atom_id res chain seq x y z
N MET A 1 -30.45 -5.29 -35.99
CA MET A 1 -29.05 -4.81 -35.82
C MET A 1 -28.89 -3.77 -34.70
N LYS A 2 -29.74 -2.73 -34.60
CA LYS A 2 -29.60 -1.65 -33.59
C LYS A 2 -29.50 -2.15 -32.12
N ASN A 3 -30.31 -3.12 -31.72
CA ASN A 3 -30.25 -3.67 -30.34
C ASN A 3 -28.94 -4.39 -30.02
N LYS A 4 -28.30 -5.05 -31.01
CA LYS A 4 -27.01 -5.73 -30.80
C LYS A 4 -25.87 -4.71 -30.62
N LEU A 5 -25.90 -3.61 -31.39
CA LEU A 5 -24.94 -2.51 -31.24
C LEU A 5 -25.05 -1.84 -29.86
N PHE A 6 -26.28 -1.63 -29.38
CA PHE A 6 -26.52 -1.03 -28.06
C PHE A 6 -25.99 -1.90 -26.92
N ILE A 7 -26.21 -3.22 -26.99
CA ILE A 7 -25.69 -4.17 -25.99
C ILE A 7 -24.15 -4.18 -25.97
N ILE A 8 -23.50 -4.18 -27.14
CA ILE A 8 -22.04 -4.12 -27.23
C ILE A 8 -21.51 -2.82 -26.62
N LEU A 9 -22.13 -1.69 -26.94
CA LEU A 9 -21.75 -0.39 -26.39
C LEU A 9 -21.89 -0.39 -24.85
N PHE A 10 -22.97 -0.98 -24.33
CA PHE A 10 -23.22 -1.08 -22.90
C PHE A 10 -22.18 -1.96 -22.19
N ILE A 11 -21.76 -3.07 -22.80
CA ILE A 11 -20.69 -3.92 -22.28
C ILE A 11 -19.35 -3.17 -22.27
N ILE A 12 -19.01 -2.44 -23.33
CA ILE A 12 -17.78 -1.64 -23.39
C ILE A 12 -17.77 -0.55 -22.32
N VAL A 13 -18.89 0.16 -22.14
CA VAL A 13 -19.02 1.17 -21.09
C VAL A 13 -18.94 0.54 -19.70
N GLY A 14 -19.60 -0.60 -19.48
CA GLY A 14 -19.52 -1.34 -18.23
C GLY A 14 -18.10 -1.81 -17.92
N TYR A 15 -17.37 -2.28 -18.94
CA TYR A 15 -15.97 -2.69 -18.82
C TYR A 15 -15.05 -1.49 -18.54
N LEU A 16 -15.28 -0.34 -19.19
CA LEU A 16 -14.53 0.89 -18.90
C LEU A 16 -14.76 1.38 -17.47
N ILE A 17 -16.01 1.34 -16.99
CA ILE A 17 -16.34 1.69 -15.59
C ILE A 17 -15.66 0.71 -14.64
N TYR A 18 -15.73 -0.60 -14.92
CA TYR A 18 -15.04 -1.63 -14.13
C TYR A 18 -13.54 -1.36 -14.06
N TYR A 19 -12.90 -1.12 -15.21
CA TYR A 19 -11.46 -0.85 -15.29
C TYR A 19 -11.06 0.42 -14.52
N LEU A 20 -11.84 1.50 -14.64
CA LEU A 20 -11.57 2.78 -13.99
C LEU A 20 -11.83 2.75 -12.48
N VAL A 21 -12.84 2.00 -12.02
CA VAL A 21 -13.32 2.04 -10.62
C VAL A 21 -12.76 0.91 -9.76
N ILE A 22 -12.53 -0.26 -10.35
CA ILE A 22 -12.27 -1.52 -9.62
C ILE A 22 -10.84 -2.00 -9.81
N GLU A 23 -10.27 -1.90 -11.02
CA GLU A 23 -9.04 -2.66 -11.32
C GLU A 23 -7.76 -2.08 -10.70
N ARG A 24 -7.67 -0.77 -10.37
CA ARG A 24 -6.40 -0.18 -9.89
C ARG A 24 -6.54 0.93 -8.84
N ARG A 25 -7.23 0.65 -7.73
CA ARG A 25 -7.23 1.57 -6.58
C ARG A 25 -5.84 1.75 -5.98
N PHE A 26 -5.02 0.69 -5.95
CA PHE A 26 -3.67 0.72 -5.38
C PHE A 26 -2.64 0.07 -6.31
N ASN A 27 -1.47 0.68 -6.41
CA ASN A 27 -0.39 0.29 -7.30
C ASN A 27 0.78 -0.29 -6.50
N SER A 28 0.68 -1.59 -6.15
CA SER A 28 1.71 -2.31 -5.40
C SER A 28 3.04 -2.44 -6.15
N ASP A 29 3.01 -2.47 -7.49
CA ASP A 29 4.21 -2.58 -8.32
C ASP A 29 5.18 -1.41 -8.11
N LEU A 30 4.68 -0.22 -7.79
CA LEU A 30 5.52 0.95 -7.48
C LEU A 30 6.39 0.72 -6.25
N LEU A 31 5.90 -0.04 -5.27
CA LEU A 31 6.67 -0.40 -4.09
C LEU A 31 7.82 -1.35 -4.46
N MET A 32 7.56 -2.30 -5.36
CA MET A 32 8.53 -3.32 -5.75
C MET A 32 9.61 -2.80 -6.72
N LYS A 33 9.30 -1.76 -7.50
CA LYS A 33 10.14 -1.34 -8.62
C LYS A 33 11.31 -0.43 -8.21
N GLU A 34 11.17 0.35 -7.14
CA GLU A 34 12.13 1.40 -6.81
C GLU A 34 12.79 1.19 -5.44
N GLN A 35 13.81 0.32 -5.39
CA GLN A 35 14.52 -0.05 -4.16
C GLN A 35 15.30 1.09 -3.46
N SER A 36 15.27 2.32 -3.98
CA SER A 36 16.01 3.45 -3.39
C SER A 36 15.28 4.80 -3.46
N SER A 37 14.00 4.81 -3.88
CA SER A 37 13.29 6.07 -4.08
C SER A 37 12.38 6.44 -2.90
N ILE A 38 12.06 7.72 -2.85
CA ILE A 38 10.98 8.25 -2.02
C ILE A 38 9.71 8.17 -2.85
N ILE A 39 8.73 7.42 -2.37
CA ILE A 39 7.46 7.22 -3.05
C ILE A 39 6.42 8.09 -2.35
N LYS A 40 5.76 8.98 -3.11
CA LYS A 40 4.63 9.73 -2.58
C LYS A 40 3.46 8.79 -2.38
N LEU A 41 2.82 8.79 -1.21
CA LEU A 41 1.65 7.93 -0.96
C LEU A 41 0.54 8.20 -1.99
N SER A 42 0.39 9.45 -2.42
CA SER A 42 -0.61 9.82 -3.44
C SER A 42 -0.37 9.16 -4.80
N SER A 43 0.86 8.74 -5.11
CA SER A 43 1.18 8.01 -6.34
C SER A 43 0.81 6.53 -6.30
N LEU A 44 0.57 5.98 -5.10
CA LEU A 44 0.15 4.60 -4.92
C LEU A 44 -1.32 4.40 -5.27
N THR A 45 -2.11 5.46 -5.35
CA THR A 45 -3.55 5.40 -5.57
C THR A 45 -3.98 6.17 -6.80
N ASN A 46 -5.03 5.72 -7.48
CA ASN A 46 -5.63 6.46 -8.60
C ASN A 46 -6.85 7.32 -8.21
N PHE A 47 -7.08 7.51 -6.90
CA PHE A 47 -8.21 8.24 -6.34
C PHE A 47 -7.76 9.24 -5.28
N ASP A 48 -8.61 10.24 -5.00
CA ASP A 48 -8.34 11.26 -3.98
C ASP A 48 -8.66 10.77 -2.57
N TRP A 49 -7.80 11.11 -1.62
CA TRP A 49 -7.94 10.85 -0.20
C TRP A 49 -7.30 12.00 0.61
N ASP A 50 -7.63 12.14 1.88
CA ASP A 50 -7.14 13.22 2.75
C ASP A 50 -6.03 12.73 3.68
N THR A 51 -6.25 11.56 4.29
CA THR A 51 -5.29 10.90 5.16
C THR A 51 -5.16 9.42 4.85
N ALA A 52 -3.99 8.85 5.12
CA ALA A 52 -3.74 7.41 5.09
C ALA A 52 -3.23 6.95 6.45
N GLU A 53 -3.66 5.77 6.89
CA GLU A 53 -3.13 5.09 8.07
C GLU A 53 -2.25 3.92 7.62
N LEU A 54 -1.00 3.94 8.04
CA LEU A 54 -0.05 2.84 7.88
C LEU A 54 0.00 2.10 9.21
N SER A 55 -0.26 0.79 9.20
CA SER A 55 -0.36 0.00 10.42
C SER A 55 0.26 -1.38 10.23
N THR A 56 0.97 -1.85 11.25
CA THR A 56 1.41 -3.25 11.34
C THR A 56 0.40 -3.99 12.21
N SER A 57 -0.38 -4.88 11.60
CA SER A 57 -1.50 -5.55 12.28
C SER A 57 -1.07 -6.77 13.09
N ASN A 58 0.00 -7.46 12.66
CA ASN A 58 0.73 -8.52 13.37
C ASN A 58 2.07 -8.79 12.66
N GLU A 59 2.83 -9.82 13.09
CA GLU A 59 4.13 -10.18 12.50
C GLU A 59 4.08 -10.54 11.00
N ASP A 60 2.89 -10.82 10.46
CA ASP A 60 2.69 -11.36 9.11
C ASP A 60 1.98 -10.40 8.13
N PHE A 61 1.40 -9.31 8.62
CA PHE A 61 0.54 -8.44 7.81
C PHE A 61 0.71 -6.95 8.11
N GLU A 62 1.02 -6.20 7.06
CA GLU A 62 0.94 -4.74 7.03
C GLU A 62 -0.36 -4.28 6.35
N LYS A 63 -0.85 -3.11 6.76
CA LYS A 63 -2.10 -2.57 6.27
C LYS A 63 -1.96 -1.07 6.02
N ILE A 64 -2.42 -0.66 4.84
CA ILE A 64 -2.56 0.75 4.45
C ILE A 64 -4.04 1.03 4.26
N THR A 65 -4.58 2.03 4.97
CA THR A 65 -5.99 2.44 4.85
C THR A 65 -6.08 3.90 4.46
N PHE A 66 -6.83 4.21 3.41
CA PHE A 66 -7.01 5.57 2.91
C PHE A 66 -8.38 6.10 3.32
N TYR A 67 -8.42 7.36 3.75
CA TYR A 67 -9.61 8.02 4.26
C TYR A 67 -9.92 9.28 3.46
N LYS A 68 -11.20 9.52 3.17
CA LYS A 68 -11.71 10.78 2.62
C LYS A 68 -12.82 11.29 3.52
N ASN A 69 -12.73 12.54 3.98
CA ASN A 69 -13.64 13.15 4.94
C ASN A 69 -13.87 12.28 6.20
N GLY A 70 -12.81 11.60 6.66
CA GLY A 70 -12.87 10.70 7.82
C GLY A 70 -13.49 9.32 7.56
N ILE A 71 -13.88 9.00 6.32
CA ILE A 71 -14.46 7.71 5.94
C ILE A 71 -13.40 6.86 5.22
N ASP A 72 -13.24 5.59 5.60
CA ASP A 72 -12.41 4.62 4.89
C ASP A 72 -12.94 4.43 3.46
N VAL A 73 -12.11 4.78 2.47
CA VAL A 73 -12.45 4.65 1.04
C VAL A 73 -11.73 3.48 0.37
N TYR A 74 -10.62 3.01 0.96
CA TYR A 74 -9.85 1.89 0.43
C TYR A 74 -8.88 1.35 1.47
N ARG A 75 -8.66 0.04 1.41
CA ARG A 75 -7.75 -0.67 2.28
C ARG A 75 -6.97 -1.70 1.49
N GLU A 76 -5.66 -1.68 1.65
CA GLU A 76 -4.75 -2.72 1.14
C GLU A 76 -4.15 -3.50 2.31
N ILE A 77 -4.05 -4.82 2.15
CA ILE A 77 -3.39 -5.73 3.09
C ILE A 77 -2.20 -6.34 2.38
N ILE A 78 -1.01 -6.05 2.90
CA ILE A 78 0.26 -6.50 2.37
C ILE A 78 0.71 -7.69 3.22
N LYS A 79 0.81 -8.87 2.60
CA LYS A 79 1.25 -10.10 3.27
C LYS A 79 2.79 -10.18 3.30
N LEU A 80 3.34 -10.45 4.48
CA LEU A 80 4.75 -10.78 4.69
C LEU A 80 4.88 -12.29 4.52
N ASN A 81 5.20 -12.77 3.31
CA ASN A 81 5.28 -14.21 3.04
C ASN A 81 6.66 -14.75 3.50
N PHE A 82 6.68 -15.78 4.36
CA PHE A 82 7.91 -16.37 4.90
C PHE A 82 8.28 -17.74 4.31
N ASP A 83 7.37 -18.41 3.60
CA ASP A 83 7.53 -19.84 3.27
C ASP A 83 8.08 -20.15 1.86
N ASP A 84 8.00 -19.21 0.91
CA ASP A 84 8.26 -19.50 -0.51
C ASP A 84 9.53 -18.81 -1.06
N GLY A 85 10.40 -18.29 -0.19
CA GLY A 85 11.63 -17.59 -0.60
C GLY A 85 11.41 -16.21 -1.23
N TYR A 86 10.20 -15.65 -1.12
CA TYR A 86 9.94 -14.26 -1.47
C TYR A 86 10.48 -13.32 -0.39
N GLU A 87 11.15 -12.28 -0.83
CA GLU A 87 11.70 -11.20 -0.01
C GLU A 87 10.60 -10.65 0.92
N SER A 88 10.88 -10.53 2.22
CA SER A 88 9.93 -9.92 3.15
C SER A 88 9.81 -8.45 2.78
N GLN A 89 8.74 -8.15 2.08
CA GLN A 89 8.49 -6.86 1.49
C GLN A 89 7.59 -6.10 2.44
N TYR A 90 8.21 -5.08 3.05
CA TYR A 90 7.60 -3.95 3.73
C TYR A 90 7.41 -4.15 5.24
N LEU A 91 8.16 -3.36 6.02
CA LEU A 91 7.93 -3.12 7.43
C LEU A 91 7.86 -1.60 7.61
N PHE A 92 6.86 -1.02 8.26
CA PHE A 92 6.92 0.37 8.67
C PHE A 92 7.83 0.50 9.91
N GLU A 93 8.88 1.32 9.84
CA GLU A 93 9.85 1.42 10.95
C GLU A 93 9.15 1.92 12.23
N SER A 94 9.20 1.15 13.33
CA SER A 94 8.82 1.61 14.67
C SER A 94 10.05 2.13 15.40
N ASN A 95 9.94 3.31 16.03
CA ASN A 95 11.01 3.86 16.88
C ASN A 95 11.36 2.96 18.09
N ASN A 96 10.53 1.94 18.40
CA ASN A 96 10.72 1.06 19.54
C ASN A 96 10.51 -0.41 19.15
N ARG A 97 11.57 -1.23 19.19
CA ARG A 97 11.52 -2.67 18.84
C ARG A 97 10.58 -3.51 19.72
N LYS A 98 10.03 -2.94 20.80
CA LYS A 98 9.08 -3.60 21.71
C LYS A 98 7.62 -3.19 21.48
N ASP A 99 7.37 -2.18 20.65
CA ASP A 99 6.03 -1.74 20.25
C ASP A 99 5.80 -2.17 18.80
N VAL A 100 5.36 -3.42 18.64
CA VAL A 100 5.16 -4.10 17.35
C VAL A 100 3.99 -3.51 16.54
N ALA A 101 3.24 -2.56 17.11
CA ALA A 101 2.16 -1.85 16.46
C ALA A 101 2.48 -0.35 16.36
N SER A 102 3.34 0.04 15.43
CA SER A 102 3.44 1.46 15.04
C SER A 102 2.37 1.77 14.01
N ASN A 103 1.39 2.56 14.42
CA ASN A 103 0.40 3.13 13.53
C ASN A 103 0.85 4.54 13.16
N TYR A 104 0.79 4.90 11.88
CA TYR A 104 1.14 6.24 11.38
C TYR A 104 -0.02 6.84 10.65
N LYS A 105 -0.32 8.11 10.94
CA LYS A 105 -1.24 8.94 10.17
C LYS A 105 -0.44 9.78 9.18
N CYS A 106 -0.69 9.58 7.91
CA CYS A 106 -0.06 10.28 6.81
C CYS A 106 -1.06 11.21 6.13
N PHE A 107 -0.62 12.40 5.74
CA PHE A 107 -1.41 13.33 4.93
C PHE A 107 -1.16 13.08 3.45
N TYR A 108 -2.00 13.67 2.59
CA TYR A 108 -1.89 13.51 1.14
C TYR A 108 -0.49 13.83 0.56
N THR A 109 0.24 14.75 1.19
CA THR A 109 1.59 15.14 0.79
C THR A 109 2.70 14.24 1.33
N SER A 110 2.38 13.33 2.25
CA SER A 110 3.35 12.44 2.90
C SER A 110 3.91 11.41 1.91
N SER A 111 5.05 10.84 2.27
CA SER A 111 5.77 9.87 1.44
C SER A 111 6.26 8.72 2.28
N ILE A 112 6.73 7.66 1.62
CA ILE A 112 7.44 6.55 2.23
C ILE A 112 8.78 6.41 1.53
N ARG A 113 9.81 6.01 2.27
CA ARG A 113 11.15 5.77 1.73
C ARG A 113 11.59 4.37 2.06
N LEU A 114 12.11 3.64 1.08
CA LEU A 114 12.68 2.34 1.37
C LEU A 114 14.00 2.50 2.14
N LYS A 115 14.01 2.01 3.38
CA LYS A 115 15.18 1.84 4.23
C LYS A 115 15.55 0.36 4.25
N LYS A 116 16.69 0.03 3.66
CA LYS A 116 17.19 -1.35 3.67
C LYS A 116 17.69 -1.68 5.08
N ILE A 117 17.08 -2.68 5.74
CA ILE A 117 17.64 -3.27 6.96
C ILE A 117 17.87 -4.75 6.70
N GLU A 118 19.12 -5.11 6.43
CA GLU A 118 19.53 -6.50 6.31
C GLU A 118 19.54 -7.14 7.72
N LYS A 119 18.48 -7.88 8.07
CA LYS A 119 18.45 -8.70 9.28
C LYS A 119 18.72 -10.15 8.94
N ILE A 120 19.98 -10.56 9.07
CA ILE A 120 20.38 -11.95 8.88
C ILE A 120 19.89 -12.77 10.08
N SER A 121 18.76 -13.44 9.94
CA SER A 121 18.30 -14.49 10.86
C SER A 121 18.59 -15.84 10.21
N GLU A 122 19.57 -16.58 10.76
CA GLU A 122 19.90 -18.02 10.57
C GLU A 122 19.55 -18.69 9.21
N GLY A 123 19.62 -17.95 8.09
CA GLY A 123 19.15 -18.45 6.78
C GLY A 123 19.06 -17.46 5.61
N LYS A 124 19.65 -16.25 5.69
CA LYS A 124 19.75 -15.24 4.61
C LYS A 124 18.43 -14.59 4.13
N VAL A 125 17.51 -14.25 5.03
CA VAL A 125 16.36 -13.40 4.66
C VAL A 125 16.77 -11.92 4.67
N THR A 126 16.44 -11.18 3.60
CA THR A 126 16.64 -9.72 3.53
C THR A 126 15.31 -9.03 3.74
N PHE A 127 15.26 -8.06 4.68
CA PHE A 127 14.07 -7.28 4.97
C PHE A 127 14.16 -5.89 4.33
N TYR A 128 13.06 -5.47 3.72
CA TYR A 128 12.90 -4.11 3.20
C TYR A 128 11.88 -3.38 4.07
N ILE A 129 12.28 -2.26 4.67
CA ILE A 129 11.47 -1.48 5.60
C ILE A 129 11.10 -0.16 4.91
N TYR A 130 9.83 0.25 4.93
CA TYR A 130 9.45 1.60 4.54
C TYR A 130 9.46 2.53 5.75
N GLU A 131 10.26 3.58 5.68
CA GLU A 131 10.22 4.68 6.63
C GLU A 131 9.12 5.67 6.20
N PRO A 132 8.08 5.91 7.01
CA PRO A 132 7.10 6.95 6.72
C PRO A 132 7.73 8.34 6.90
N ILE A 133 7.57 9.20 5.90
CA ILE A 133 8.12 10.57 5.86
C ILE A 133 6.97 11.57 5.89
N GLY A 134 7.01 12.46 6.89
CA GLY A 134 5.96 13.47 7.08
C GLY A 134 4.64 12.85 7.53
N CYS A 135 4.70 11.72 8.25
CA CYS A 135 3.55 11.12 8.93
C CYS A 135 3.70 11.29 10.45
N GLU A 136 2.56 11.32 11.13
CA GLU A 136 2.47 11.44 12.58
C GLU A 136 2.24 10.07 13.21
N PRO A 137 2.96 9.68 14.27
CA PRO A 137 2.65 8.45 14.99
C PRO A 137 1.28 8.54 15.66
N ILE A 138 0.50 7.46 15.59
CA ILE A 138 -0.78 7.27 16.25
C ILE A 138 -0.52 6.38 17.48
N ASN A 139 -0.71 6.95 18.67
CA ASN A 139 -0.64 6.22 19.94
C ASN A 139 -1.87 5.35 20.17
#